data_AF-A0A2G9PTD5-F1
#
_entry.id   AF-A0A2G9PTD5-F1
#
_cell.length_a   1.000
_cell.length_b   1.000
_cell.length_c   1.000
_cell.angle_alpha   90.00
_cell.angle_beta   90.00
_cell.angle_gamma   90.00
#
_symmetry.space_group_name_H-M   'P 1'
#
loop_
_entity.id
_entity.type
_entity.pdbx_description
1 polymer ?
#
loop_
_entity_poly.entity_id
_entity_poly.type
_entity_poly.pdbx_seq_one_letter_code
_entity_poly.pdbx_strand_id
1 'polypeptide(L)'
;MTDNTSSEFKNVAADFRKMQEQFRDPVVMGFLLNKVSEERTATNLILKEINAKLERMEARIGALETKKTPDEFPIPEVDGEIYDFVRKTGAVCAADVQKKFKYRGKNAASARLNGMFRQGLLEKKQVGKRVFFSAKNNIGFGVAGRRFNPPKESQPGSTYCLS
;
A
#
# COMPACT_ATOMS: atom_id res chain seq x y z
N MET A 1 49.41 16.93 20.74
CA MET A 1 48.34 16.89 19.70
C MET A 1 47.20 17.87 20.06
N THR A 2 47.50 19.15 20.31
CA THR A 2 46.50 20.16 20.74
C THR A 2 46.61 21.50 20.00
N ASP A 3 47.54 21.66 19.07
CA ASP A 3 47.78 22.95 18.40
C ASP A 3 46.85 23.21 17.21
N ASN A 4 46.28 22.17 16.59
CA ASN A 4 45.49 22.31 15.37
C ASN A 4 44.09 22.92 15.61
N THR A 5 43.50 22.67 16.78
CA THR A 5 42.18 23.25 17.15
C THR A 5 42.29 24.72 17.54
N SER A 6 43.44 25.14 18.08
CA SER A 6 43.72 26.51 18.48
C SER A 6 43.90 27.44 17.27
N SER A 7 44.54 26.95 16.20
CA SER A 7 44.69 27.69 14.94
C SER A 7 43.36 27.82 14.19
N GLU A 8 42.57 26.76 14.09
CA GLU A 8 41.23 26.79 13.49
C GLU A 8 40.30 27.75 14.22
N PHE A 9 40.28 27.71 15.56
CA PHE A 9 39.45 28.63 16.35
C PHE A 9 39.84 30.10 16.13
N LYS A 10 41.14 30.41 16.03
CA LYS A 10 41.61 31.77 15.74
C LYS A 10 41.21 32.24 14.35
N ASN A 11 41.23 31.37 13.35
CA ASN A 11 40.79 31.68 12.00
C ASN A 11 39.29 31.98 11.97
N VAL A 12 38.47 31.13 12.60
CA VAL A 12 37.01 31.35 12.71
C VAL A 12 36.70 32.64 13.46
N ALA A 13 37.42 32.94 14.55
CA ALA A 13 37.23 34.18 15.29
C ALA A 13 37.63 35.43 14.46
N ALA A 14 38.67 35.32 13.63
CA ALA A 14 39.07 36.39 12.73
C ALA A 14 38.04 36.62 11.62
N ASP A 15 37.49 35.56 11.03
CA ASP A 15 36.46 35.65 10.00
C ASP A 15 35.15 36.18 10.57
N PHE A 16 34.78 35.81 11.80
CA PHE A 16 33.63 36.37 12.50
C PHE A 16 33.76 37.88 12.72
N ARG A 17 34.96 38.37 13.08
CA ARG A 17 35.22 39.82 13.23
C ARG A 17 35.10 40.57 11.92
N LYS A 18 35.62 40.02 10.81
CA LYS A 18 35.46 40.61 9.47
C LYS A 18 33.99 40.68 9.07
N MET A 19 33.22 39.62 9.35
CA MET A 19 31.79 39.59 9.07
C MET A 19 31.04 40.61 9.95
N GLN A 20 31.43 40.76 11.22
CA GLN A 20 30.88 41.76 12.14
C GLN A 20 31.12 43.19 11.65
N GLU A 21 32.28 43.48 11.05
CA GLU A 21 32.56 44.78 10.44
C GLU A 21 31.66 45.05 9.22
N GLN A 22 31.39 44.04 8.40
CA GLN A 22 30.44 44.15 7.28
C GLN A 22 29.00 44.36 7.76
N PHE A 23 28.61 43.80 8.91
CA PHE A 23 27.30 44.01 9.52
C PHE A 23 27.10 45.41 10.14
N ARG A 24 28.17 46.20 10.32
CA ARG A 24 28.05 47.59 10.78
C ARG A 24 27.52 48.51 9.68
N ASP A 25 27.56 48.10 8.41
CA ASP A 25 26.92 48.83 7.33
C ASP A 25 25.39 48.60 7.38
N PRO A 26 24.59 49.64 7.68
CA PRO A 26 23.14 49.52 7.75
C PRO A 26 22.50 49.12 6.41
N VAL A 27 23.15 49.41 5.27
CA VAL A 27 22.66 49.02 3.95
C VAL A 27 22.76 47.51 3.75
N VAL A 28 23.89 46.93 4.15
CA VAL A 28 24.11 45.48 4.11
C VAL A 28 23.13 44.76 5.03
N MET A 29 22.95 45.25 6.25
CA MET A 29 21.98 44.70 7.19
C MET A 29 20.54 44.80 6.64
N GLY A 30 20.16 45.94 6.07
CA GLY A 30 18.84 46.14 5.47
C GLY A 30 18.57 45.18 4.30
N PHE A 31 19.55 44.98 3.43
CA PHE A 31 19.46 44.02 2.33
C PHE A 31 19.27 42.58 2.84
N LEU A 32 20.04 42.16 3.84
CA LEU A 32 19.93 40.82 4.42
C LEU A 32 18.59 40.60 5.12
N LEU A 33 18.11 41.60 5.89
CA LEU A 33 16.79 41.54 6.51
C LEU A 33 15.68 41.45 5.45
N ASN A 34 15.80 42.19 4.35
CA ASN A 34 14.86 42.07 3.24
C ASN A 34 14.89 40.68 2.60
N LYS A 35 16.09 40.11 2.37
CA LYS A 35 16.23 38.74 1.84
C LYS A 35 15.63 37.69 2.77
N VAL A 36 15.89 37.78 4.07
CA VAL A 36 15.27 36.90 5.08
C VAL A 36 13.75 37.07 5.09
N SER A 37 13.24 38.29 4.92
CA SER A 37 11.81 38.55 4.84
C SER A 37 11.18 37.91 3.59
N GLU A 38 11.80 38.08 2.41
CA GLU A 38 11.40 37.45 1.15
C GLU A 38 11.36 35.92 1.28
N GLU A 39 12.43 35.31 1.81
CA GLU A 39 12.50 33.86 2.04
C GLU A 39 11.40 33.38 2.98
N ARG A 40 11.17 34.08 4.11
CA ARG A 40 10.06 33.74 5.02
C ARG A 40 8.71 33.76 4.32
N THR A 41 8.46 34.77 3.48
CA THR A 41 7.19 34.83 2.72
C THR A 41 7.07 33.67 1.74
N ALA A 42 8.15 33.30 1.05
CA ALA A 42 8.18 32.16 0.12
C ALA A 42 7.97 30.82 0.85
N THR A 43 8.65 30.59 1.99
CA THR A 43 8.48 29.39 2.81
C THR A 43 7.04 29.27 3.31
N ASN A 44 6.44 30.37 3.76
CA ASN A 44 5.05 30.36 4.22
C ASN A 44 4.05 30.01 3.09
N LEU A 45 4.31 30.43 1.86
CA LEU A 45 3.50 30.02 0.70
C LEU A 45 3.62 28.52 0.43
N ILE A 46 4.83 27.99 0.46
CA ILE A 46 5.09 26.55 0.27
C ILE A 46 4.39 25.74 1.38
N LEU A 47 4.47 26.16 2.63
CA LEU A 47 3.79 25.50 3.75
C LEU A 47 2.27 25.46 3.56
N LYS A 48 1.67 26.57 3.10
CA LYS A 48 0.24 26.61 2.77
C LYS A 48 -0.12 25.62 1.65
N GLU A 49 0.71 25.54 0.61
CA GLU A 49 0.48 24.60 -0.49
C GLU A 49 0.60 23.13 -0.03
N ILE A 50 1.58 22.83 0.82
CA ILE A 50 1.75 21.51 1.42
C ILE A 50 0.53 21.14 2.26
N ASN A 51 0.08 22.03 3.13
CA ASN A 51 -1.12 21.79 3.95
C ASN A 51 -2.36 21.54 3.09
N ALA A 52 -2.58 22.34 2.05
CA ALA A 52 -3.69 22.13 1.13
C ALA A 52 -3.60 20.78 0.38
N LYS A 53 -2.39 20.30 0.07
CA LYS A 53 -2.19 18.96 -0.54
C LYS A 53 -2.45 17.84 0.46
N LEU A 54 -2.05 18.01 1.73
CA LEU A 54 -2.31 17.05 2.80
C LEU A 54 -3.82 16.90 3.04
N GLU A 55 -4.55 18.00 3.19
CA GLU A 55 -6.02 17.99 3.36
C GLU A 55 -6.72 17.26 2.19
N ARG A 56 -6.27 17.47 0.95
CA ARG A 56 -6.80 16.75 -0.22
C ARG A 56 -6.51 15.25 -0.16
N MET A 57 -5.32 14.86 0.32
CA MET A 57 -4.96 13.45 0.46
C MET A 57 -5.75 12.79 1.58
N GLU A 58 -5.89 13.45 2.73
CA GLU A 58 -6.71 13.00 3.86
C GLU A 58 -8.17 12.82 3.44
N ALA A 59 -8.75 13.78 2.72
CA ALA A 59 -10.11 13.66 2.20
C ALA A 59 -10.28 12.47 1.24
N ARG A 60 -9.28 12.22 0.38
CA ARG A 60 -9.27 11.06 -0.53
C ARG A 60 -9.13 9.75 0.23
N ILE A 61 -8.28 9.70 1.26
CA ILE A 61 -8.09 8.52 2.10
C ILE A 61 -9.37 8.23 2.89
N GLY A 62 -9.96 9.23 3.56
CA GLY A 62 -11.23 9.06 4.26
C GLY A 62 -12.37 8.60 3.34
N ALA A 63 -12.43 9.10 2.10
CA ALA A 63 -13.38 8.63 1.10
C ALA A 63 -13.13 7.18 0.61
N LEU A 64 -11.90 6.68 0.75
CA LEU A 64 -11.54 5.29 0.44
C LEU A 64 -11.79 4.37 1.64
N GLU A 65 -11.53 4.83 2.87
CA GLU A 65 -11.77 4.08 4.10
C GLU A 65 -13.27 3.87 4.34
N THR A 66 -14.08 4.92 4.16
CA THR A 66 -15.56 4.80 4.17
C THR A 66 -16.09 3.84 3.10
N LYS A 67 -15.31 3.57 2.04
CA LYS A 67 -15.69 2.70 0.93
C LYS A 67 -15.41 1.21 1.12
N LYS A 68 -14.87 0.75 2.26
CA LYS A 68 -14.86 -0.64 2.79
C LYS A 68 -13.49 -1.02 3.33
N THR A 69 -13.45 -1.35 4.62
CA THR A 69 -12.87 -2.62 5.04
C THR A 69 -14.03 -3.65 5.12
N PRO A 70 -13.96 -4.80 4.43
CA PRO A 70 -14.91 -5.89 4.61
C PRO A 70 -14.71 -6.66 5.94
N ASP A 71 -13.81 -6.19 6.82
CA ASP A 71 -13.41 -6.88 8.06
C ASP A 71 -14.47 -6.84 9.18
N GLU A 72 -15.52 -6.02 9.08
CA GLU A 72 -16.55 -5.94 10.13
C GLU A 72 -17.83 -6.72 9.82
N PHE A 73 -17.96 -7.33 8.64
CA PHE A 73 -19.09 -8.22 8.41
C PHE A 73 -18.76 -9.61 8.98
N PRO A 74 -19.51 -10.10 9.99
CA PRO A 74 -19.31 -11.46 10.49
C PRO A 74 -19.54 -12.43 9.34
N ILE A 75 -18.46 -13.07 8.91
CA ILE A 75 -18.48 -14.08 7.85
C ILE A 75 -19.23 -15.29 8.43
N PRO A 76 -20.22 -15.85 7.71
CA PRO A 76 -20.86 -17.10 8.14
C PRO A 76 -19.80 -18.17 8.39
N GLU A 77 -19.95 -18.97 9.44
CA GLU A 77 -18.96 -19.99 9.87
C GLU A 77 -18.47 -20.86 8.70
N VAL A 78 -19.40 -21.33 7.86
CA VAL A 78 -19.12 -22.11 6.66
C VAL A 78 -18.26 -21.36 5.64
N ASP A 79 -18.50 -20.07 5.43
CA ASP A 79 -17.73 -19.25 4.50
C ASP A 79 -16.32 -18.98 5.06
N GLY A 80 -16.18 -18.88 6.39
CA GLY A 80 -14.90 -18.82 7.09
C GLY A 80 -14.06 -20.08 6.87
N GLU A 81 -14.66 -21.27 7.00
CA GLU A 81 -13.98 -22.53 6.72
C GLU A 81 -13.53 -22.66 5.25
N ILE A 82 -14.36 -22.20 4.31
CA ILE A 82 -13.98 -22.18 2.88
C ILE A 82 -12.83 -21.21 2.66
N TYR A 83 -12.84 -20.03 3.30
CA TYR A 83 -11.75 -19.07 3.22
C TYR A 83 -10.42 -19.67 3.73
N ASP A 84 -10.44 -20.34 4.88
CA ASP A 84 -9.27 -21.04 5.42
C ASP A 84 -8.79 -22.16 4.49
N PHE A 85 -9.71 -22.87 3.85
CA PHE A 85 -9.37 -23.86 2.83
C PHE A 85 -8.67 -23.21 1.62
N VAL A 86 -9.20 -22.09 1.11
CA VAL A 86 -8.58 -21.34 0.01
C VAL A 86 -7.20 -20.82 0.42
N ARG A 87 -7.02 -20.35 1.65
CA ARG A 87 -5.74 -19.85 2.17
C ARG A 87 -4.68 -20.95 2.23
N LYS A 88 -5.07 -22.17 2.64
CA LYS A 88 -4.18 -23.34 2.74
C LYS A 88 -3.79 -23.90 1.37
N THR A 89 -4.72 -23.94 0.42
CA THR A 89 -4.50 -24.51 -0.92
C THR A 89 -3.95 -23.48 -1.92
N GLY A 90 -4.13 -22.19 -1.68
CA GLY A 90 -3.68 -21.08 -2.52
C GLY A 90 -4.69 -20.70 -3.60
N ALA A 91 -5.04 -21.65 -4.48
CA ALA A 91 -6.03 -21.45 -5.53
C ALA A 91 -6.97 -22.65 -5.63
N VAL A 92 -8.28 -22.42 -5.58
CA VAL A 92 -9.30 -23.49 -5.58
C VAL A 92 -10.35 -23.25 -6.65
N CYS A 93 -10.93 -24.32 -7.19
CA CYS A 93 -12.11 -24.22 -8.05
C CYS A 93 -13.38 -24.70 -7.34
N ALA A 94 -14.54 -24.43 -7.94
CA ALA A 94 -15.83 -24.84 -7.38
C ALA A 94 -15.95 -26.36 -7.15
N ALA A 95 -15.28 -27.17 -7.98
CA ALA A 95 -15.28 -28.63 -7.82
C ALA A 95 -14.48 -29.08 -6.59
N ASP A 96 -13.40 -28.37 -6.24
CA ASP A 96 -12.57 -28.71 -5.07
C ASP A 96 -13.33 -28.40 -3.78
N VAL A 97 -14.00 -27.25 -3.74
CA VAL A 97 -14.87 -26.84 -2.63
C VAL A 97 -16.07 -27.78 -2.53
N GLN A 98 -16.70 -28.15 -3.65
CA GLN A 98 -17.81 -29.11 -3.65
C GLN A 98 -17.41 -30.45 -3.01
N LYS A 99 -16.24 -31.00 -3.41
CA LYS A 99 -15.74 -32.28 -2.88
C LYS A 99 -15.40 -32.19 -1.39
N LYS A 100 -14.76 -31.10 -0.96
CA LYS A 100 -14.32 -30.93 0.44
C LYS A 100 -15.49 -30.71 1.40
N PHE A 101 -16.48 -29.90 1.02
CA PHE A 101 -17.61 -29.50 1.85
C PHE A 101 -18.90 -30.28 1.55
N LYS A 102 -18.83 -31.30 0.67
CA LYS A 102 -19.94 -32.20 0.30
C LYS A 102 -21.21 -31.46 -0.17
N TYR A 103 -21.04 -30.38 -0.94
CA TYR A 103 -22.17 -29.66 -1.53
C TYR A 103 -22.92 -30.54 -2.56
N ARG A 104 -24.26 -30.48 -2.53
CA ARG A 104 -25.14 -31.22 -3.45
C ARG A 104 -24.85 -30.96 -4.93
N GLY A 105 -24.32 -29.78 -5.28
CA GLY A 105 -23.95 -29.43 -6.66
C GLY A 105 -22.86 -28.37 -6.76
N LYS A 106 -22.24 -28.28 -7.95
CA LYS A 106 -21.20 -27.29 -8.28
C LYS A 106 -21.70 -25.85 -8.14
N ASN A 107 -22.97 -25.60 -8.44
CA ASN A 107 -23.58 -24.27 -8.41
C ASN A 107 -23.67 -23.70 -6.99
N ALA A 108 -23.84 -24.53 -5.97
CA ALA A 108 -23.85 -24.08 -4.58
C ALA A 108 -22.45 -23.58 -4.16
N ALA A 109 -21.40 -24.36 -4.49
CA ALA A 109 -20.02 -23.98 -4.22
C ALA A 109 -19.61 -22.72 -5.02
N SER A 110 -19.98 -22.63 -6.30
CA SER A 110 -19.67 -21.46 -7.12
C SER A 110 -20.40 -20.20 -6.66
N ALA A 111 -21.67 -20.31 -6.24
CA ALA A 111 -22.43 -19.20 -5.69
C ALA A 111 -21.78 -18.65 -4.41
N ARG A 112 -21.34 -19.54 -3.50
CA ARG A 112 -20.61 -19.16 -2.27
C ARG A 112 -19.28 -18.46 -2.58
N LEU A 113 -18.47 -19.01 -3.48
CA LEU A 113 -17.21 -18.41 -3.91
C LEU A 113 -17.42 -17.04 -4.58
N ASN A 114 -18.45 -16.91 -5.42
CA ASN A 114 -18.81 -15.63 -6.03
C ASN A 114 -19.33 -14.62 -4.99
N GLY A 115 -20.02 -15.08 -3.95
CA GLY A 115 -20.42 -14.25 -2.80
C GLY A 115 -19.21 -13.65 -2.09
N MET A 116 -18.24 -14.50 -1.72
CA MET A 116 -16.98 -14.06 -1.08
C MET A 116 -16.12 -13.17 -2.00
N PHE A 117 -16.16 -13.38 -3.32
CA PHE A 117 -15.54 -12.47 -4.29
C PHE A 117 -16.22 -11.10 -4.32
N ARG A 118 -17.56 -11.04 -4.31
CA ARG A 118 -18.32 -9.77 -4.25
C ARG A 118 -18.10 -9.02 -2.94
N GLN A 119 -17.89 -9.76 -1.84
CA GLN A 119 -17.49 -9.22 -0.55
C GLN A 119 -16.04 -8.74 -0.52
N GLY A 120 -15.22 -9.13 -1.50
CA GLY A 120 -13.82 -8.72 -1.61
C GLY A 120 -12.84 -9.54 -0.78
N LEU A 121 -13.24 -10.73 -0.30
CA LEU A 121 -12.39 -11.64 0.46
C LEU A 121 -11.48 -12.49 -0.46
N LEU A 122 -12.01 -12.83 -1.64
CA LEU A 122 -11.33 -13.64 -2.64
C LEU A 122 -11.13 -12.87 -3.95
N GLU A 123 -10.14 -13.28 -4.72
CA GLU A 123 -9.90 -12.87 -6.09
C GLU A 123 -10.27 -14.00 -7.05
N LYS A 124 -10.78 -13.65 -8.22
CA LYS A 124 -11.20 -14.60 -9.26
C LYS A 124 -10.24 -14.50 -10.46
N LYS A 125 -9.68 -15.62 -10.87
CA LYS A 125 -8.83 -15.72 -12.07
C LYS A 125 -9.35 -16.81 -13.00
N GLN A 126 -9.55 -16.46 -14.27
CA GLN A 126 -9.93 -17.41 -15.30
C GLN A 126 -8.70 -17.97 -15.98
N VAL A 127 -8.61 -19.30 -16.05
CA VAL A 127 -7.55 -20.04 -16.76
C VAL A 127 -8.23 -21.01 -17.71
N GLY A 128 -8.27 -20.64 -19.00
CA GLY A 128 -9.01 -21.37 -20.03
C GLY A 128 -10.51 -21.44 -19.73
N LYS A 129 -11.05 -22.67 -19.65
CA LYS A 129 -12.46 -22.93 -19.33
C LYS A 129 -12.77 -22.97 -17.83
N ARG A 130 -11.77 -22.88 -16.96
CA ARG A 130 -11.94 -23.01 -15.51
C ARG A 130 -11.71 -21.68 -14.80
N VAL A 131 -12.43 -21.50 -13.69
CA VAL A 131 -12.30 -20.36 -12.79
C VAL A 131 -11.67 -20.83 -11.49
N PHE A 132 -10.65 -20.12 -11.05
CA PHE A 132 -9.97 -20.32 -9.78
C PHE A 132 -10.17 -19.11 -8.87
N PHE A 133 -10.25 -19.37 -7.57
CA PHE A 133 -10.36 -18.36 -6.53
C PHE A 133 -9.16 -18.44 -5.59
N SER A 134 -8.60 -17.28 -5.22
CA SER A 134 -7.46 -17.14 -4.31
C SER A 134 -7.72 -16.05 -3.26
N ALA A 135 -7.11 -16.14 -2.08
CA ALA A 135 -7.31 -15.14 -1.03
C ALA A 135 -6.63 -13.79 -1.38
N LYS A 136 -7.34 -12.67 -1.17
CA LYS A 136 -6.88 -11.32 -1.54
C LYS A 136 -5.64 -10.84 -0.78
N ASN A 137 -5.45 -11.32 0.46
CA ASN A 137 -4.30 -10.98 1.30
C ASN A 137 -3.15 -12.00 1.23
N ASN A 138 -3.26 -13.03 0.40
CA ASN A 138 -2.08 -13.78 -0.01
C ASN A 138 -1.34 -12.92 -1.04
N ILE A 139 -0.42 -12.08 -0.53
CA ILE A 139 0.63 -11.40 -1.30
C ILE A 139 1.51 -12.49 -1.94
N GLY A 140 1.01 -13.04 -3.04
CA GLY A 140 1.60 -14.11 -3.84
C GLY A 140 1.57 -13.79 -5.34
N PHE A 141 1.27 -12.55 -5.69
CA PHE A 141 1.52 -11.96 -7.01
C PHE A 141 2.48 -10.77 -6.83
N GLY A 142 3.73 -11.03 -6.46
CA GLY A 142 4.71 -9.94 -6.33
C GLY A 142 5.98 -10.18 -5.54
N VAL A 143 6.20 -11.35 -4.93
CA VAL A 143 7.51 -11.68 -4.33
C VAL A 143 8.16 -12.80 -5.12
N ALA A 144 9.36 -12.50 -5.61
CA ALA A 144 10.25 -13.34 -6.41
C ALA A 144 10.04 -14.85 -6.27
N GLY A 145 9.78 -15.52 -7.40
CA GLY A 145 10.24 -16.90 -7.61
C GLY A 145 9.24 -18.05 -7.55
N ARG A 146 7.99 -17.89 -7.09
CA ARG A 146 6.99 -18.97 -7.20
C ARG A 146 6.01 -18.70 -8.33
N ARG A 147 6.35 -19.17 -9.54
CA ARG A 147 5.41 -19.29 -10.65
C ARG A 147 4.19 -20.06 -10.15
N PHE A 148 3.00 -19.49 -10.34
CA PHE A 148 1.74 -20.23 -10.31
C PHE A 148 1.93 -21.47 -11.20
N ASN A 149 2.05 -22.63 -10.56
CA ASN A 149 2.16 -23.90 -11.26
C ASN A 149 0.77 -24.53 -11.12
N PRO A 150 -0.10 -24.44 -12.14
CA PRO A 150 -1.39 -25.11 -12.07
C PRO A 150 -1.14 -26.60 -11.79
N PRO A 151 -1.93 -27.24 -10.91
CA PRO A 151 -1.81 -28.67 -10.68
C PRO A 151 -1.92 -29.38 -12.04
N LYS A 152 -0.89 -30.17 -12.38
CA LYS A 152 -0.81 -30.94 -13.62
C LYS A 152 -2.09 -31.76 -13.75
N GLU A 153 -2.76 -31.63 -14.90
CA GLU A 153 -3.97 -32.37 -15.25
C GLU A 153 -3.79 -33.86 -14.97
N SER A 154 -4.37 -34.33 -13.86
CA SER A 154 -4.62 -35.75 -13.64
C SER A 154 -6.07 -36.05 -14.03
N GLN A 155 -6.16 -36.53 -15.27
CA GLN A 155 -7.17 -37.41 -15.85
C GLN A 155 -8.51 -36.82 -16.38
N PRO A 156 -8.95 -37.31 -17.55
CA PRO A 156 -10.08 -36.79 -18.31
C PRO A 156 -11.39 -37.35 -17.75
N GLY A 157 -12.41 -36.51 -17.60
CA GLY A 157 -13.76 -37.04 -17.29
C GLY A 157 -14.72 -36.16 -16.50
N SER A 158 -14.48 -34.85 -16.32
CA SER A 158 -15.51 -33.98 -15.71
C SER A 158 -15.92 -32.87 -16.67
N THR A 159 -16.97 -33.20 -17.42
CA THR A 159 -17.76 -32.31 -18.25
C THR A 159 -18.25 -31.08 -17.45
N TYR A 160 -18.02 -29.94 -18.09
CA TYR A 160 -18.61 -28.61 -17.92
C TYR A 160 -18.65 -27.99 -16.50
N CYS A 161 -17.87 -26.92 -16.34
CA CYS A 161 -18.19 -25.79 -15.47
C CYS A 161 -18.30 -24.56 -16.38
N LEU A 162 -19.44 -24.43 -17.06
CA LEU A 162 -19.85 -23.16 -17.66
C LEU A 162 -20.88 -22.53 -16.72
N SER A 163 -20.74 -21.20 -16.62
CA SER A 163 -21.50 -20.19 -15.89
C SER A 163 -22.85 -20.60 -15.28
#